data_AF-D8JSZ3-F1
#
_entry.id   AF-D8JSZ3-F1
#
_cell.length_a   1.000
_cell.length_b   1.000
_cell.length_c   1.000
_cell.angle_alpha   90.00
_cell.angle_beta   90.00
_cell.angle_gamma   90.00
#
_symmetry.space_group_name_H-M   'P 1'
#
loop_
_entity.id
_entity.type
_entity.pdbx_description
1 polymer ?
#
loop_
_entity_poly.entity_id
_entity_poly.type
_entity_poly.pdbx_seq_one_letter_code
_entity_poly.pdbx_strand_id
1 'polypeptide(L)'
;MLIQREPYRKPSRITIPAHAHPLVRLVFQLMRDNGKTYDALEWDSGILRSTIKSWRNEKTPSLQSIEATLGAFGWQLVPVPPLENLPADVRDALDEIGQHFRSDEETLGAALAAINGRAGGPACGGRYRERGAYWRTAA
;
A
#
# COMPACT_ATOMS: atom_id res chain seq x y z
N MET A 1 -12.01 -5.88 -34.44
CA MET A 1 -11.52 -6.01 -33.05
C MET A 1 -10.48 -4.94 -32.81
N LEU A 2 -10.78 -3.92 -32.00
CA LEU A 2 -9.80 -2.92 -31.59
C LEU A 2 -8.98 -3.52 -30.44
N ILE A 3 -7.70 -3.83 -30.69
CA ILE A 3 -6.76 -4.21 -29.64
C ILE A 3 -6.48 -2.92 -28.85
N GLN A 4 -7.21 -2.71 -27.76
CA GLN A 4 -6.92 -1.61 -26.84
C GLN A 4 -5.61 -1.94 -26.13
N ARG A 5 -4.52 -1.35 -26.63
CA ARG A 5 -3.18 -1.53 -26.05
C ARG A 5 -3.13 -0.78 -24.72
N GLU A 6 -2.68 -1.48 -23.69
CA GLU A 6 -2.40 -0.88 -22.39
C GLU A 6 -1.45 0.32 -22.56
N PRO A 7 -1.77 1.50 -21.97
CA PRO A 7 -0.95 2.69 -22.14
C PRO A 7 0.43 2.49 -21.49
N TYR A 8 1.46 2.30 -22.31
CA TYR A 8 2.82 2.14 -21.82
C TYR A 8 3.37 3.47 -21.28
N ARG A 9 3.55 3.55 -19.95
CA ARG A 9 4.35 4.58 -19.28
C ARG A 9 5.42 3.94 -18.40
N LYS A 10 6.58 4.59 -18.33
CA LYS A 10 7.64 4.17 -17.39
C LYS A 10 7.09 4.21 -15.96
N PRO A 11 7.27 3.14 -15.17
CA PRO A 11 6.77 3.08 -13.80
C PRO A 11 7.46 4.16 -12.96
N SER A 12 6.67 5.10 -12.45
CA SER A 12 7.12 6.08 -11.48
C SER A 12 7.19 5.44 -10.10
N ARG A 13 8.20 5.81 -9.29
CA ARG A 13 8.27 5.37 -7.89
C ARG A 13 6.97 5.72 -7.15
N ILE A 14 6.23 4.71 -6.71
CA ILE A 14 5.00 4.87 -5.95
C ILE A 14 5.35 5.17 -4.48
N THR A 15 5.05 6.39 -4.04
CA THR A 15 5.19 6.77 -2.62
C THR A 15 3.91 6.42 -1.86
N ILE A 16 4.01 5.69 -0.75
CA ILE A 16 2.86 5.35 0.10
C ILE A 16 2.53 6.56 1.01
N PRO A 17 1.30 7.09 0.97
CA PRO A 17 0.89 8.20 1.84
C PRO A 17 0.73 7.74 3.30
N ALA A 18 1.49 8.31 4.24
CA ALA A 18 1.46 7.91 5.65
C ALA A 18 0.13 8.21 6.36
N HIS A 19 -0.53 9.31 5.98
CA HIS A 19 -1.76 9.81 6.63
C HIS A 19 -3.05 9.33 5.96
N ALA A 20 -2.96 8.59 4.85
CA ALA A 20 -4.15 8.09 4.16
C ALA A 20 -4.81 6.94 4.91
N HIS A 21 -6.07 6.69 4.58
CA HIS A 21 -6.84 5.56 5.10
C HIS A 21 -6.06 4.24 4.96
N PRO A 22 -6.11 3.31 5.94
CA PRO A 22 -5.36 2.05 5.90
C PRO A 22 -5.57 1.24 4.61
N LEU A 23 -6.82 1.15 4.13
CA LEU A 23 -7.12 0.45 2.87
C LEU A 23 -6.50 1.15 1.65
N VAL A 24 -6.39 2.49 1.67
CA VAL A 24 -5.70 3.24 0.60
C VAL A 24 -4.21 2.95 0.65
N ARG A 25 -3.62 2.90 1.85
CA ARG A 25 -2.22 2.52 2.05
C ARG A 25 -1.94 1.12 1.50
N LEU A 26 -2.83 0.17 1.75
CA LEU A 26 -2.77 -1.18 1.19
C LEU A 26 -2.78 -1.16 -0.34
N VAL A 27 -3.71 -0.42 -0.96
CA VAL A 27 -3.74 -0.28 -2.43
C VAL A 27 -2.42 0.28 -2.98
N PHE A 28 -1.85 1.32 -2.35
CA PHE A 28 -0.56 1.88 -2.77
C PHE A 28 0.63 0.94 -2.52
N GLN A 29 0.57 0.10 -1.48
CA GLN A 29 1.53 -0.97 -1.26
C GLN A 29 1.44 -2.01 -2.37
N LEU A 30 0.24 -2.51 -2.67
CA LEU A 30 0.00 -3.46 -3.76
C LEU A 30 0.45 -2.92 -5.12
N MET A 31 0.19 -1.64 -5.41
CA MET A 31 0.71 -0.98 -6.61
C MET A 31 2.24 -1.01 -6.67
N ARG A 32 2.91 -0.68 -5.56
CA ARG A 32 4.37 -0.66 -5.48
C ARG A 32 4.94 -2.06 -5.63
N ASP A 33 4.38 -3.02 -4.92
CA ASP A 33 4.91 -4.38 -4.82
C ASP A 33 4.69 -5.17 -6.13
N ASN A 34 3.59 -4.90 -6.85
CA ASN A 34 3.33 -5.47 -8.18
C ASN A 34 3.85 -4.60 -9.35
N GLY A 35 4.51 -3.47 -9.07
CA GLY A 35 5.00 -2.54 -10.11
C GLY A 35 3.90 -1.92 -10.97
N LYS A 36 2.65 -1.90 -10.50
CA LYS A 36 1.48 -1.48 -11.26
C LYS A 36 1.38 0.05 -11.32
N THR A 37 1.29 0.59 -12.53
CA THR A 37 1.16 2.04 -12.73
C THR A 37 -0.26 2.52 -12.46
N TYR A 38 -0.45 3.83 -12.32
CA TYR A 38 -1.79 4.41 -12.19
C TYR A 38 -2.66 4.16 -13.41
N ASP A 39 -2.08 4.24 -14.61
CA ASP A 39 -2.84 4.07 -15.85
C ASP A 39 -3.26 2.60 -16.02
N ALA A 40 -2.40 1.66 -15.64
CA ALA A 40 -2.73 0.22 -15.59
C ALA A 40 -3.82 -0.08 -14.55
N LEU A 41 -3.73 0.51 -13.36
CA LEU A 41 -4.75 0.33 -12.32
C LEU A 41 -6.09 0.94 -12.74
N GLU A 42 -6.09 2.09 -13.40
CA GLU A 42 -7.30 2.71 -13.95
C GLU A 42 -7.97 1.83 -14.99
N TRP A 43 -7.16 1.20 -15.86
CA TRP A 43 -7.65 0.25 -16.85
C TRP A 43 -8.32 -0.97 -16.21
N ASP A 44 -7.65 -1.59 -15.22
CA ASP A 44 -8.13 -2.85 -14.63
C ASP A 44 -9.28 -2.64 -13.63
N SER A 45 -9.26 -1.56 -12.87
CA SER A 45 -10.28 -1.27 -11.84
C SER A 45 -11.46 -0.44 -12.36
N GLY A 46 -11.31 0.21 -13.51
CA GLY A 46 -12.27 1.20 -14.02
C GLY A 46 -12.33 2.50 -13.22
N ILE A 47 -11.47 2.68 -12.20
CA ILE A 47 -11.43 3.88 -11.37
C ILE A 47 -10.44 4.90 -11.95
N LEU A 48 -10.92 6.12 -12.16
CA LEU A 48 -10.11 7.19 -12.74
C LEU A 48 -8.81 7.44 -11.97
N ARG A 49 -7.71 7.66 -12.69
CA ARG A 49 -6.41 7.99 -12.10
C ARG A 49 -6.47 9.23 -11.22
N SER A 50 -7.25 10.24 -11.61
CA SER A 50 -7.45 11.46 -10.82
C SER A 50 -8.06 11.15 -9.45
N THR A 51 -9.03 10.23 -9.41
CA THR A 51 -9.66 9.73 -8.18
C THR A 51 -8.64 9.00 -7.31
N ILE A 52 -7.87 8.06 -7.87
CA ILE A 52 -6.83 7.31 -7.12
C ILE A 52 -5.79 8.27 -6.53
N LYS A 53 -5.38 9.29 -7.29
CA LYS A 53 -4.43 10.32 -6.79
C LYS A 53 -5.04 11.15 -5.66
N SER A 54 -6.32 11.49 -5.74
CA SER A 54 -7.01 12.30 -4.72
C SER A 54 -7.11 11.61 -3.35
N TRP A 55 -7.06 10.27 -3.31
CA TRP A 55 -7.07 9.49 -2.07
C TRP A 55 -5.86 9.73 -1.17
N ARG A 56 -4.81 10.36 -1.68
CA ARG A 56 -3.62 10.72 -0.91
C ARG A 56 -3.86 11.86 0.07
N ASN A 57 -4.76 12.79 -0.27
CA ASN A 57 -4.83 14.09 0.39
C ASN A 57 -6.24 14.47 0.84
N GLU A 58 -7.27 14.23 0.01
CA GLU A 58 -8.54 14.96 0.14
C GLU A 58 -9.77 14.06 0.12
N LYS A 59 -9.74 12.95 -0.64
CA LYS A 59 -10.93 12.10 -0.81
C LYS A 59 -10.81 10.80 -0.05
N THR A 60 -11.75 10.56 0.86
CA THR A 60 -12.00 9.21 1.36
C THR A 60 -12.59 8.37 0.22
N PRO A 61 -12.00 7.22 -0.13
CA PRO A 61 -12.55 6.37 -1.18
C PRO A 61 -13.91 5.80 -0.75
N SER A 62 -14.80 5.63 -1.73
CA SER A 62 -16.01 4.84 -1.52
C SER A 62 -15.68 3.35 -1.39
N LEU A 63 -16.54 2.58 -0.72
CA LEU A 63 -16.39 1.13 -0.58
C LEU A 63 -16.25 0.45 -1.95
N GLN A 64 -17.16 0.77 -2.87
CA GLN A 64 -17.16 0.22 -4.23
C GLN A 64 -15.86 0.53 -4.98
N SER A 65 -15.31 1.74 -4.82
CA SER A 65 -14.04 2.09 -5.46
C SER A 65 -12.87 1.30 -4.88
N ILE A 66 -12.85 1.07 -3.57
CA ILE A 66 -11.83 0.23 -2.93
C ILE A 66 -11.96 -1.21 -3.43
N GLU A 67 -13.15 -1.79 -3.38
CA GLU A 67 -13.41 -3.17 -3.83
C GLU A 67 -12.97 -3.37 -5.27
N ALA A 68 -13.31 -2.45 -6.18
CA ALA A 68 -12.86 -2.49 -7.57
C ALA A 68 -11.33 -2.44 -7.69
N THR A 69 -10.67 -1.55 -6.94
CA THR A 69 -9.19 -1.46 -6.98
C THR A 69 -8.50 -2.68 -6.37
N LEU A 70 -9.03 -3.26 -5.29
CA LEU A 70 -8.50 -4.48 -4.68
C LEU A 70 -8.73 -5.69 -5.59
N GLY A 71 -9.91 -5.77 -6.22
CA GLY A 71 -10.24 -6.81 -7.21
C GLY A 71 -9.28 -6.82 -8.40
N ALA A 72 -8.79 -5.65 -8.83
CA ALA A 72 -7.76 -5.55 -9.88
C ALA A 72 -6.39 -6.17 -9.49
N PHE A 73 -6.19 -6.50 -8.21
CA PHE A 73 -5.03 -7.27 -7.72
C PHE A 73 -5.39 -8.70 -7.34
N GLY A 74 -6.64 -9.14 -7.53
CA GLY A 74 -7.15 -10.44 -7.09
C GLY A 74 -7.51 -10.50 -5.61
N TRP A 75 -7.65 -9.35 -4.93
CA TRP A 75 -8.03 -9.28 -3.52
C TRP A 75 -9.54 -9.06 -3.39
N GLN A 76 -10.14 -9.69 -2.39
CA GLN A 76 -11.54 -9.49 -2.03
C GLN A 76 -11.64 -8.82 -0.66
N LEU A 77 -12.49 -7.80 -0.56
CA LEU A 77 -12.81 -7.17 0.71
C LEU A 77 -13.92 -7.97 1.39
N VAL A 78 -13.66 -8.47 2.59
CA VAL A 78 -14.60 -9.28 3.37
C VAL A 78 -14.80 -8.63 4.73
N PRO A 79 -16.05 -8.44 5.20
CA PRO A 79 -16.28 -7.98 6.56
C PRO A 79 -15.85 -9.08 7.53
N VAL A 80 -14.87 -8.76 8.38
CA VAL A 80 -14.43 -9.64 9.47
C VAL A 80 -15.00 -9.09 10.77
N PRO A 81 -15.68 -9.92 11.60
CA PRO A 81 -16.14 -9.47 12.91
C PRO A 81 -14.94 -9.07 13.79
N PRO A 82 -15.11 -8.14 14.73
CA PRO A 82 -14.07 -7.82 15.69
C PRO A 82 -13.73 -9.05 16.54
N LEU A 83 -12.49 -9.12 17.03
CA LEU A 83 -11.99 -10.29 17.76
C LEU A 83 -12.90 -10.68 18.93
N GLU A 84 -13.45 -9.70 19.67
CA GLU A 84 -14.38 -9.96 20.79
C GLU A 84 -15.63 -10.77 20.42
N ASN A 85 -16.06 -10.72 19.15
CA ASN A 85 -17.26 -11.39 18.66
C ASN A 85 -16.98 -12.76 18.03
N LEU A 86 -15.70 -13.20 18.01
CA LEU A 86 -15.33 -14.51 17.51
C LEU A 86 -15.49 -15.59 18.60
N PRO A 87 -15.94 -16.80 18.23
CA PRO A 87 -15.89 -17.97 19.11
C PRO A 87 -14.48 -18.17 19.71
N ALA A 88 -14.40 -18.62 20.96
CA ALA A 88 -13.13 -18.71 21.69
C ALA A 88 -12.14 -19.67 21.01
N ASP A 89 -12.63 -20.79 20.49
CA ASP A 89 -11.87 -21.76 19.71
C ASP A 89 -11.26 -21.16 18.44
N VAL A 90 -12.01 -20.32 17.73
CA VAL A 90 -11.51 -19.63 16.53
C VAL A 90 -10.46 -18.57 16.88
N ARG A 91 -10.64 -17.86 18.01
CA ARG A 91 -9.67 -16.87 18.49
C ARG A 91 -8.33 -17.51 18.85
N ASP A 92 -8.35 -18.60 19.60
CA ASP A 92 -7.14 -19.29 20.04
C ASP A 92 -6.37 -19.83 18.83
N ALA A 93 -7.08 -20.41 17.85
CA ALA A 93 -6.48 -20.86 16.59
C ALA A 93 -5.87 -19.69 15.78
N LEU A 94 -6.52 -18.53 15.74
CA LEU A 94 -5.98 -17.35 15.06
C LEU A 94 -4.75 -16.78 15.77
N ASP A 95 -4.69 -16.84 17.11
CA ASP A 95 -3.53 -16.38 17.86
C ASP A 95 -2.32 -17.30 17.63
N GLU A 96 -2.51 -18.62 17.63
CA GLU A 96 -1.47 -19.60 17.29
C GLU A 96 -0.91 -19.36 15.87
N ILE A 97 -1.80 -19.19 14.89
CA ILE A 97 -1.42 -18.84 13.51
C ILE A 97 -0.66 -17.51 13.49
N GLY A 98 -1.15 -16.50 14.22
CA GLY A 98 -0.52 -15.18 14.31
C GLY A 98 0.89 -15.23 14.89
N GLN A 99 1.13 -16.06 15.90
CA GLN A 99 2.46 -16.27 16.48
C GLN A 99 3.42 -16.93 15.48
N HIS A 100 2.93 -17.87 14.67
CA HIS A 100 3.71 -18.50 13.60
C HIS A 100 4.15 -17.49 12.53
N PHE A 101 3.22 -16.71 11.98
CA PHE A 101 3.57 -15.73 10.94
C PHE A 101 4.31 -14.49 11.44
N ARG A 102 4.15 -14.10 12.72
CA ARG A 102 4.93 -13.02 13.33
C ARG A 102 6.43 -13.35 13.33
N SER A 103 6.76 -14.63 13.53
CA SER A 103 8.15 -15.09 13.47
C SER A 103 8.72 -15.10 12.05
N ASP A 104 7.91 -15.34 11.01
CA ASP A 104 8.37 -15.25 9.62
C ASP A 104 8.68 -13.81 9.19
N GLU A 105 7.91 -12.81 9.62
CA GLU A 105 8.18 -11.39 9.31
C GLU A 105 9.41 -10.86 10.07
N GLU A 106 9.62 -11.30 11.31
CA GLU A 106 10.86 -11.01 12.06
C GLU A 106 12.08 -11.76 11.50
N THR A 107 11.91 -13.00 11.03
CA THR A 107 12.98 -13.80 10.41
C THR A 107 13.33 -13.25 9.03
N LEU A 108 12.35 -12.84 8.23
CA LEU A 108 12.55 -12.13 6.96
C LEU A 108 13.13 -10.74 7.20
N GLY A 109 12.69 -10.03 8.24
CA GLY A 109 13.25 -8.75 8.67
C GLY A 109 14.71 -8.87 9.11
N ALA A 110 15.05 -9.90 9.88
CA ALA A 110 16.42 -10.23 10.28
C ALA A 110 17.27 -10.69 9.09
N ALA A 111 16.73 -11.49 8.18
CA ALA A 111 17.41 -11.92 6.97
C ALA A 111 17.68 -10.74 6.02
N LEU A 112 16.72 -9.84 5.84
CA LEU A 112 16.88 -8.60 5.07
C LEU A 112 17.85 -7.62 5.75
N ALA A 113 17.83 -7.52 7.08
CA ALA A 113 18.81 -6.73 7.83
C ALA A 113 20.24 -7.32 7.72
N ALA A 114 20.37 -8.65 7.71
CA ALA A 114 21.65 -9.33 7.50
C ALA A 114 22.18 -9.17 6.06
N ILE A 115 21.28 -9.18 5.07
CA ILE A 115 21.61 -8.91 3.65
C ILE A 115 22.01 -7.44 3.46
N ASN A 116 21.27 -6.49 4.03
CA ASN A 116 21.54 -5.05 3.92
C ASN A 116 22.71 -4.58 4.80
N GLY A 117 23.06 -5.32 5.86
CA GLY A 117 24.21 -5.05 6.72
C GLY A 117 25.57 -5.32 6.07
N ARG A 118 25.60 -5.93 4.88
CA ARG A 118 26.84 -6.29 4.16
C ARG A 118 27.18 -5.44 2.93
N ALA A 119 26.44 -4.38 2.63
CA ALA A 119 26.75 -3.50 1.51
C ALA A 119 26.87 -2.04 1.97
N GLY A 120 28.11 -1.59 2.18
CA GLY A 120 28.44 -0.17 2.08
C GLY A 120 28.18 0.31 0.64
N GLY A 121 27.36 1.35 0.48
CA GLY A 121 27.05 2.01 -0.80
C GLY A 121 26.10 3.19 -0.60
N PRO A 122 26.22 4.28 -1.37
CA PRO A 122 26.42 5.63 -0.83
C PRO A 122 25.15 6.35 -0.34
N ALA A 123 25.38 7.28 0.58
CA ALA A 123 24.42 8.22 1.12
C ALA A 123 23.52 8.85 0.03
N CYS A 124 22.21 8.62 0.13
CA CYS A 124 21.23 9.31 -0.68
C CYS A 124 21.19 10.81 -0.32
N GLY A 125 21.32 11.64 -1.35
CA GLY A 125 21.54 13.09 -1.30
C GLY A 125 20.57 13.92 -0.47
N GLY A 126 21.14 14.88 0.26
CA GLY A 126 20.49 15.84 1.15
C GLY A 126 19.66 16.93 0.46
N ARG A 127 18.72 16.59 -0.43
CA ARG A 127 17.81 17.57 -1.06
C ARG A 127 16.37 17.57 -0.53
N TYR A 128 16.09 16.86 0.55
CA TYR A 128 14.76 16.81 1.18
C TYR A 128 14.73 17.25 2.66
N ARG A 129 15.75 17.96 3.14
CA ARG A 129 15.77 18.52 4.51
C ARG A 129 15.28 19.97 4.63
N GLU A 130 15.11 20.70 3.53
CA GLU A 130 14.88 22.16 3.58
C GLU A 130 13.46 22.64 3.22
N ARG A 131 12.42 21.79 3.29
CA ARG A 131 11.02 22.23 3.08
C ARG A 131 10.09 22.05 4.28
N GLY A 132 10.64 22.21 5.48
CA GLY A 132 9.89 22.15 6.75
C GLY A 132 9.63 23.50 7.45
N ALA A 133 10.11 24.62 6.92
CA ALA A 133 10.24 25.87 7.68
C ALA A 133 9.40 27.06 7.18
N TYR A 134 8.28 26.85 6.49
CA TYR A 134 7.45 27.96 5.96
C TYR A 134 6.10 28.17 6.68
N TRP A 135 5.75 27.35 7.68
CA TRP A 135 4.43 27.42 8.34
C TRP A 135 4.47 27.88 9.81
N ARG A 136 5.62 28.34 10.32
CA ARG A 136 5.81 28.69 11.75
C ARG A 136 6.22 30.15 12.03
N THR A 137 5.90 31.09 11.13
CA THR A 137 6.11 32.53 11.35
C THR A 137 4.96 33.40 10.85
N ALA A 138 3.74 32.86 10.82
CA ALA A 138 2.51 33.63 10.64
C ALA A 138 1.61 33.44 11.86
N ALA A 139 1.96 34.12 12.95
CA ALA A 139 1.10 34.47 14.07
C ALA A 139 1.69 35.72 14.74
#